data_AF-A0AA38LA05-F1
#
_entry.id   AF-A0AA38LA05-F1
#
_cell.length_a   1.000
_cell.length_b   1.000
_cell.length_c   1.000
_cell.angle_alpha   90.00
_cell.angle_beta   90.00
_cell.angle_gamma   90.00
#
_symmetry.space_group_name_H-M   'P 1'
#
loop_
_entity.id
_entity.type
_entity.pdbx_description
1 polymer ?
#
loop_
_entity_poly.entity_id
_entity_poly.type
_entity_poly.pdbx_seq_one_letter_code
_entity_poly.pdbx_strand_id
1 'polypeptide(L)' 'WHSAGTFDVNTKTGGPFGTMRHSEELSHEANRGLDIAIRLLEPIKFQFPQISYADFYQ' A
#
# COMPACT_ATOMS: atom_id res chain seq x y z
N TRP A 1 3.67 7.34 -3.14
CA TRP A 1 2.78 7.86 -4.22
C TRP A 1 1.62 6.93 -4.51
N HIS A 2 1.83 5.73 -5.07
CA HIS A 2 0.75 4.83 -5.51
C HIS A 2 -0.32 4.52 -4.43
N SER A 3 0.07 4.45 -3.15
CA SER A 3 -0.84 4.18 -2.03
C SER A 3 -1.82 5.33 -1.82
N ALA A 4 -1.32 6.56 -1.89
CA ALA A 4 -2.11 7.77 -1.62
C ALA A 4 -2.89 8.23 -2.86
N GLY A 5 -2.37 7.95 -4.06
CA GLY A 5 -2.90 8.45 -5.32
C GLY A 5 -4.29 7.93 -5.72
N THR A 6 -4.84 6.97 -4.98
CA THR A 6 -6.19 6.44 -5.19
C THR A 6 -7.28 7.25 -4.50
N PHE A 7 -6.93 8.27 -3.71
CA PHE A 7 -7.91 9.08 -2.97
C PHE A 7 -8.78 9.94 -3.89
N ASP A 8 -10.10 9.80 -3.78
CA ASP A 8 -11.09 10.70 -4.39
C ASP A 8 -11.76 11.56 -3.31
N VAL A 9 -11.74 12.88 -3.50
CA VAL A 9 -12.25 13.86 -2.51
C VAL A 9 -13.78 13.88 -2.42
N ASN A 10 -14.48 13.54 -3.50
CA ASN A 10 -15.94 13.63 -3.57
C ASN A 10 -16.60 12.44 -2.88
N THR A 11 -16.09 11.23 -3.14
CA THR A 11 -16.58 9.98 -2.56
C THR A 11 -15.90 9.64 -1.24
N LYS A 12 -14.74 10.25 -0.95
CA LYS A 12 -13.88 9.95 0.21
C LYS A 12 -13.43 8.48 0.24
N THR A 13 -13.18 7.92 -0.93
CA THR A 13 -12.72 6.53 -1.11
C THR A 13 -11.27 6.47 -1.59
N GLY A 14 -10.63 5.30 -1.46
CA GLY A 14 -9.21 5.13 -1.75
C GLY A 14 -8.32 5.84 -0.73
N GLY A 15 -7.07 6.13 -1.08
CA GLY A 15 -6.09 6.78 -0.22
C GLY A 15 -5.18 5.81 0.53
N PRO A 16 -4.24 6.34 1.35
CA PRO A 16 -3.10 5.59 1.86
C PRO A 16 -3.46 4.73 3.08
N PHE A 17 -4.45 3.85 2.95
CA PHE A 17 -4.98 3.03 4.05
C PHE A 17 -4.43 1.59 4.05
N GLY A 18 -3.25 1.40 3.45
CA GLY A 18 -2.52 0.13 3.46
C GLY A 18 -3.06 -0.93 2.50
N THR A 19 -3.95 -0.57 1.57
CA THR A 19 -4.62 -1.50 0.65
C THR A 19 -3.71 -1.98 -0.49
N MET A 20 -2.64 -1.24 -0.80
CA MET A 20 -1.68 -1.59 -1.86
C MET A 20 -1.09 -3.00 -1.75
N ARG A 21 -1.09 -3.63 -0.57
CA ARG A 21 -0.61 -5.01 -0.40
C ARG A 21 -1.57 -6.08 -0.90
N HIS A 22 -2.81 -5.71 -1.22
CA HIS A 22 -3.82 -6.66 -1.71
C HIS A 22 -3.54 -7.00 -3.17
N SER A 23 -3.75 -8.26 -3.54
CA SER A 23 -3.49 -8.79 -4.89
C SER A 23 -4.25 -8.00 -5.97
N GLU A 24 -5.48 -7.59 -5.66
CA GLU A 24 -6.34 -6.81 -6.54
C GLU A 24 -5.68 -5.47 -6.88
N GLU A 25 -5.23 -4.71 -5.87
CA GLU A 25 -4.60 -3.41 -6.09
C GLU A 25 -3.21 -3.53 -6.70
N LEU A 26 -2.43 -4.56 -6.35
CA LEU A 26 -1.13 -4.84 -6.99
C LEU A 26 -1.26 -5.20 -8.48
N SER A 27 -2.38 -5.82 -8.86
CA SER A 27 -2.62 -6.22 -10.25
C SER A 27 -2.96 -5.06 -11.18
N HIS A 28 -3.25 -3.87 -10.64
CA HIS A 28 -3.45 -2.68 -11.45
C HIS A 28 -2.17 -2.37 -12.26
N GLU A 29 -2.31 -2.09 -13.56
CA GLU A 29 -1.16 -1.89 -14.44
C GLU A 29 -0.21 -0.79 -13.93
N ALA A 30 -0.77 0.29 -13.37
CA ALA A 30 0.00 1.38 -12.77
C ALA A 30 0.88 0.93 -11.60
N ASN A 31 0.57 -0.19 -10.94
CA ASN A 31 1.29 -0.72 -9.77
C ASN A 31 2.29 -1.84 -10.14
N ARG A 32 2.56 -2.06 -11.43
CA ARG A 32 3.49 -3.10 -11.89
C ARG A 32 4.85 -2.98 -11.19
N GLY A 33 5.26 -4.06 -10.52
CA GLY A 33 6.54 -4.15 -9.81
C GLY A 33 6.50 -3.73 -8.34
N LEU A 34 5.38 -3.19 -7.83
CA LEU A 34 5.26 -2.85 -6.40
C LEU A 34 5.23 -4.08 -5.49
N ASP A 35 4.89 -5.26 -6.02
CA ASP A 35 5.00 -6.53 -5.32
C ASP A 35 6.45 -6.79 -4.84
N ILE A 36 7.45 -6.37 -5.61
CA ILE A 36 8.86 -6.47 -5.25
C ILE A 36 9.16 -5.59 -4.02
N ALA A 37 8.68 -4.34 -4.02
CA ALA A 37 8.88 -3.42 -2.91
C ALA A 37 8.21 -3.91 -1.63
N ILE A 38 6.98 -4.41 -1.72
CA ILE A 38 6.26 -4.98 -0.57
C ILE A 38 7.02 -6.18 0.00
N ARG A 39 7.46 -7.11 -0.85
CA ARG A 39 8.25 -8.28 -0.42
C ARG A 39 9.56 -7.89 0.27
N LEU A 40 10.23 -6.82 -0.17
CA LEU A 40 11.44 -6.30 0.47
C LEU A 40 11.16 -5.66 1.84
N LEU A 41 10.00 -5.02 1.99
CA LEU A 41 9.59 -4.33 3.22
C LEU A 41 8.99 -5.27 4.27
N GLU A 42 8.41 -6.40 3.87
CA GLU A 42 7.72 -7.35 4.75
C GLU A 42 8.57 -7.82 5.95
N PRO A 43 9.85 -8.22 5.81
CA PRO A 43 10.68 -8.61 6.95
C PRO A 43 10.94 -7.47 7.95
N ILE A 44 10.90 -6.23 7.49
CA ILE A 44 11.04 -5.05 8.36
C ILE A 44 9.69 -4.81 9.05
N LYS A 45 8.57 -4.90 8.33
CA LYS A 45 7.23 -4.77 8.90
C LYS A 45 6.97 -5.76 10.04
N PHE A 46 7.48 -6.99 9.92
CA PHE A 46 7.37 -8.01 10.97
C PHE A 46 8.07 -7.62 12.29
N GLN A 47 9.09 -6.76 12.24
CA GLN A 47 9.77 -6.27 13.45
C GLN A 47 8.94 -5.21 14.20
N PHE A 48 7.94 -4.62 13.55
CA PHE A 48 7.08 -3.56 14.10
C PHE A 48 5.59 -3.92 13.95
N PRO A 49 5.10 -4.95 14.67
CA PRO A 49 3.71 -5.39 14.56
C PRO A 49 2.69 -4.32 14.97
N GLN A 50 3.07 -3.36 15.82
CA GLN A 50 2.24 -2.25 16.28
C GLN A 50 2.01 -1.15 15.24
N ILE A 51 2.89 -1.04 14.24
CA ILE A 51 2.75 -0.03 13.17
C ILE A 51 1.78 -0.59 12.12
N SER A 52 0.80 0.20 11.70
CA SER A 52 -0.14 -0.23 10.66
C SER A 52 0.56 -0.29 9.29
N TYR A 53 0.00 -1.04 8.34
CA TYR A 53 0.51 -1.00 6.95
C TYR A 53 0.31 0.37 6.29
N ALA A 54 -0.73 1.10 6.70
CA ALA A 54 -0.96 2.46 6.23
C ALA A 54 0.20 3.37 6.62
N ASP A 55 0.56 3.39 7.91
CA ASP A 55 1.66 4.21 8.43
C ASP A 55 3.02 3.75 7.90
N PHE A 56 3.24 2.44 7.80
CA PHE A 56 4.54 1.89 7.41
C PHE A 56 4.92 2.17 5.94
N TYR A 57 3.94 2.41 5.07
CA TYR A 57 4.16 2.67 3.64
C TYR A 57 4.22 4.15 3.27
N GLN A 58 4.00 5.08 4.22
CA GLN A 58 4.09 6.53 3.98
C GLN A 58 5.43 7.09 4.43
#